data_AF-A0A2W4SPG4-F1
#
_entry.id   AF-A0A2W4SPG4-F1
#
_cell.length_a   1.000
_cell.length_b   1.000
_cell.length_c   1.000
_cell.angle_alpha   90.00
_cell.angle_beta   90.00
_cell.angle_gamma   90.00
#
_symmetry.space_group_name_H-M   'P 1'
#
loop_
_entity.id
_entity.type
_entity.pdbx_description
1 polymer ?
#
loop_
_entity_poly.entity_id
_entity_poly.type
_entity_poly.pdbx_seq_one_letter_code
_entity_poly.pdbx_strand_id
1 'polypeptide(L)'
;VSILLGKQSPSGPRLLVGTQTLEQSLDIDADWLITDLAPMDVLIQRLGRLHRHLRDDRPVPYSTPRALIRVPARPLSEFLDDQGVLRAPAGLGRIGAYADGRVLQRTWDLLTERGELTLPQDARTLIEGATHPEALACLPEVWRRHGNAIDGENLAEIRAALGSVLRDEAFGELHYPEKDERIVTRLGADTYELPLTAPMRSPFGVLIDRIPIPAHWLPERTTLPDALDAEPVSDGLRILIGSRAFRYTRFGMERDDA
;
A
#
# COMPACT_ATOMS: atom_id res chain seq x y z
N VAL A 1 2.52 -1.78 -18.80
CA VAL A 1 3.24 -0.62 -18.23
C VAL A 1 4.66 -0.51 -18.80
N SER A 2 5.54 -1.51 -18.59
CA SER A 2 6.96 -1.44 -19.02
C SER A 2 7.18 -1.16 -20.51
N ILE A 3 6.32 -1.65 -21.40
CA ILE A 3 6.41 -1.33 -22.84
C ILE A 3 6.24 0.17 -23.11
N LEU A 4 5.38 0.84 -22.34
CA LEU A 4 5.02 2.25 -22.56
C LEU A 4 5.88 3.23 -21.76
N LEU A 5 6.56 2.77 -20.71
CA LEU A 5 7.32 3.64 -19.80
C LEU A 5 8.70 3.07 -19.41
N GLY A 6 9.14 1.95 -19.97
CA GLY A 6 10.46 1.39 -19.72
C GLY A 6 11.51 1.86 -20.72
N LYS A 7 12.65 1.17 -20.75
CA LYS A 7 13.85 1.56 -21.53
C LYS A 7 13.61 1.82 -23.03
N GLN A 8 12.72 1.04 -23.65
CA GLN A 8 12.42 1.13 -25.09
C GLN A 8 11.05 1.77 -25.35
N SER A 9 10.58 2.58 -24.42
CA SER A 9 9.27 3.22 -24.56
C SER A 9 9.24 4.18 -25.75
N PRO A 10 8.11 4.24 -26.50
CA PRO A 10 7.98 5.19 -27.59
C PRO A 10 7.98 6.62 -27.05
N SER A 11 8.41 7.61 -27.82
CA SER A 11 8.30 9.02 -27.40
C SER A 11 6.83 9.46 -27.26
N GLY A 12 6.59 10.51 -26.48
CA GLY A 12 5.27 11.13 -26.31
C GLY A 12 4.80 11.22 -24.86
N PRO A 13 3.84 12.12 -24.57
CA PRO A 13 3.38 12.36 -23.21
C PRO A 13 2.55 11.18 -22.70
N ARG A 14 2.86 10.72 -21.48
CA ARG A 14 2.12 9.66 -20.79
C ARG A 14 1.98 9.99 -19.32
N LEU A 15 0.83 9.64 -18.76
CA LEU A 15 0.55 9.73 -17.34
C LEU A 15 0.23 8.32 -16.83
N LEU A 16 0.98 7.87 -15.84
CA LEU A 16 0.71 6.64 -15.11
C LEU A 16 0.25 7.01 -13.70
N VAL A 17 -0.95 6.57 -13.34
CA VAL A 17 -1.48 6.66 -11.99
C VAL A 17 -1.61 5.23 -11.48
N GLY A 18 -1.10 4.98 -10.28
CA GLY A 18 -1.24 3.68 -9.64
C GLY A 18 -0.89 3.73 -8.17
N THR A 19 -1.09 2.61 -7.51
CA THR A 19 -0.81 2.42 -6.09
C THR A 19 0.60 1.84 -5.90
N GLN A 20 0.91 1.41 -4.68
CA GLN A 20 2.17 0.75 -4.31
C GLN A 20 2.55 -0.43 -5.22
N THR A 21 1.59 -1.04 -5.93
CA THR A 21 1.87 -2.09 -6.91
C THR A 21 2.87 -1.65 -7.99
N LEU A 22 2.98 -0.35 -8.26
CA LEU A 22 3.96 0.18 -9.23
C LEU A 22 5.42 0.11 -8.74
N GLU A 23 5.64 -0.15 -7.45
CA GLU A 23 6.97 -0.22 -6.85
C GLU A 23 7.68 -1.54 -7.18
N GLN A 24 6.91 -2.62 -7.39
CA GLN A 24 7.45 -3.97 -7.47
C GLN A 24 7.59 -4.45 -8.92
N SER A 25 8.81 -4.88 -9.27
CA SER A 25 9.11 -5.66 -10.48
C SER A 25 8.73 -5.02 -11.83
N LEU A 26 8.46 -3.71 -11.87
CA LEU A 26 8.17 -2.97 -13.11
C LEU A 26 9.37 -2.13 -13.55
N ASP A 27 9.63 -2.15 -14.86
CA ASP A 27 10.59 -1.25 -15.49
C ASP A 27 9.88 0.04 -15.89
N ILE A 28 9.96 1.03 -15.01
CA ILE A 28 9.37 2.37 -15.19
C ILE A 28 10.51 3.38 -15.15
N ASP A 29 10.52 4.26 -16.15
CA ASP A 29 11.38 5.42 -16.29
C ASP A 29 10.52 6.65 -16.54
N ALA A 30 10.29 7.40 -15.47
CA ALA A 30 9.52 8.63 -15.47
C ALA A 30 10.43 9.86 -15.55
N ASP A 31 9.96 10.90 -16.23
CA ASP A 31 10.60 12.22 -16.28
C ASP A 31 10.32 13.05 -15.03
N TRP A 32 9.14 12.84 -14.41
CA TRP A 32 8.69 13.50 -13.18
C TRP A 32 7.88 12.52 -12.33
N LEU A 33 8.12 12.49 -11.02
CA LEU A 33 7.42 11.64 -10.07
C LEU A 33 6.56 12.49 -9.12
N ILE A 34 5.29 12.13 -8.99
CA ILE A 34 4.41 12.65 -7.93
C ILE A 34 4.02 11.45 -7.06
N THR A 35 4.25 11.56 -5.76
CA THR A 35 3.96 10.48 -4.82
C THR A 35 3.44 11.04 -3.51
N ASP A 36 2.54 10.31 -2.86
CA ASP A 36 2.21 10.59 -1.46
C ASP A 36 3.40 10.24 -0.55
N LEU A 37 3.44 10.85 0.63
CA LEU A 37 4.38 10.51 1.69
C LEU A 37 4.33 9.00 1.98
N ALA A 38 5.48 8.40 2.14
CA ALA A 38 5.64 6.99 2.48
C ALA A 38 6.91 6.84 3.33
N PRO A 39 7.14 5.67 3.96
CA PRO A 39 8.41 5.35 4.59
C PRO A 39 9.59 5.60 3.63
N MET A 40 10.72 6.07 4.18
CA MET A 40 11.86 6.52 3.40
C MET A 40 12.42 5.45 2.44
N ASP A 41 12.47 4.20 2.88
CA ASP A 41 12.86 3.05 2.05
C ASP A 41 11.92 2.86 0.86
N VAL A 42 10.61 2.94 1.08
CA VAL A 42 9.59 2.88 0.02
C VAL A 42 9.72 4.07 -0.94
N LEU A 43 9.93 5.29 -0.42
CA LEU A 43 10.15 6.47 -1.26
C LEU A 43 11.41 6.31 -2.12
N ILE A 44 12.51 5.83 -1.57
CA ILE A 44 13.75 5.59 -2.35
C ILE A 44 13.51 4.56 -3.46
N GLN A 45 12.72 3.51 -3.20
CA GLN A 45 12.33 2.55 -4.24
C GLN A 45 11.52 3.21 -5.37
N ARG A 46 10.58 4.11 -5.03
CA ARG A 46 9.82 4.91 -6.00
C ARG A 46 10.72 5.86 -6.79
N LEU A 47 11.66 6.53 -6.11
CA LEU A 47 12.66 7.41 -6.72
C LEU A 47 13.56 6.64 -7.70
N GLY A 48 13.79 5.33 -7.49
CA GLY A 48 14.49 4.46 -8.45
C GLY A 48 13.76 4.25 -9.80
N ARG A 49 12.56 4.80 -9.97
CA ARG A 49 11.81 4.87 -11.24
C ARG A 49 11.89 6.24 -11.91
N LEU A 50 12.41 7.26 -11.21
CA LEU A 50 12.66 8.58 -11.76
C LEU A 50 14.02 8.56 -12.46
N HIS A 51 14.03 8.93 -13.73
CA HIS A 51 15.24 8.96 -14.56
C HIS A 51 16.03 7.63 -14.53
N ARG A 52 15.29 6.51 -14.56
CA ARG A 52 15.83 5.17 -14.34
C ARG A 52 16.83 4.75 -15.41
N HIS A 53 16.59 5.14 -16.66
CA HIS A 53 17.49 4.87 -17.78
C HIS A 53 18.13 6.16 -18.28
N LEU A 54 19.38 6.06 -18.72
CA LEU A 54 20.04 7.19 -19.38
C LEU A 54 19.34 7.45 -20.72
N ARG A 55 18.85 8.67 -20.90
CA ARG A 55 18.07 9.10 -22.06
C ARG A 55 18.46 10.51 -22.46
N ASP A 56 18.88 10.68 -23.71
CA ASP A 56 19.28 11.97 -24.27
C ASP A 56 18.07 12.79 -24.79
N ASP A 57 16.89 12.17 -24.86
CA ASP A 57 15.68 12.73 -25.47
C ASP A 57 14.68 13.31 -24.44
N ARG A 58 15.10 13.53 -23.19
CA ARG A 58 14.21 14.10 -22.16
C ARG A 58 13.84 15.54 -22.51
N PRO A 59 12.56 15.95 -22.40
CA PRO A 59 12.17 17.34 -22.63
C PRO A 59 12.88 18.28 -21.66
N VAL A 60 13.30 19.46 -22.14
CA VAL A 60 14.07 20.45 -21.36
C VAL A 60 13.48 20.74 -19.96
N PRO A 61 12.15 20.91 -19.77
CA PRO A 61 11.59 21.13 -18.43
C PRO A 61 11.80 19.99 -17.43
N TYR A 62 12.17 18.79 -17.90
CA TYR A 62 12.37 17.58 -17.12
C TYR A 62 13.78 16.99 -17.26
N SER A 63 14.75 17.80 -17.70
CA SER A 63 16.16 17.37 -17.82
C SER A 63 16.80 17.05 -16.47
N THR A 64 16.28 17.64 -15.39
CA THR A 64 16.72 17.37 -14.01
C THR A 64 15.67 16.49 -13.32
N PRO A 65 16.08 15.39 -12.67
CA PRO A 65 15.15 14.53 -11.94
C PRO A 65 14.50 15.32 -10.81
N ARG A 66 13.16 15.33 -10.78
CA ARG A 66 12.38 15.96 -9.72
C ARG A 66 11.31 15.00 -9.23
N ALA A 67 11.05 15.03 -7.92
CA ALA A 67 9.91 14.38 -7.31
C ALA A 67 9.11 15.40 -6.50
N LEU A 68 7.78 15.29 -6.54
CA LEU A 68 6.88 16.04 -5.69
C LEU A 68 6.26 15.07 -4.68
N ILE A 69 6.58 15.29 -3.40
CA ILE A 69 6.02 14.52 -2.30
C ILE A 69 4.79 15.24 -1.79
N ARG A 70 3.63 14.59 -1.83
CA ARG A 70 2.39 15.11 -1.28
C ARG A 70 2.34 14.79 0.21
N VAL A 71 2.13 15.82 1.00
CA VAL A 71 1.97 15.74 2.46
C VAL A 71 0.63 16.36 2.86
N PRO A 72 0.06 15.97 4.00
CA PRO A 72 -1.15 16.62 4.52
C PRO A 72 -0.92 18.12 4.77
N ALA A 73 -2.00 18.91 4.69
CA ALA A 73 -1.93 20.36 4.91
C ALA A 73 -1.65 20.76 6.38
N ARG A 74 -1.73 19.80 7.31
CA ARG A 74 -1.49 19.98 8.75
C ARG A 74 -0.44 18.95 9.21
N PRO A 75 0.29 19.19 10.31
CA PRO A 75 1.21 18.23 10.89
C PRO A 75 0.57 16.85 11.11
N LEU A 76 1.33 15.76 10.91
CA LEU A 76 0.81 14.40 11.11
C LEU A 76 0.33 14.16 12.55
N SER A 77 0.97 14.80 13.53
CA SER A 77 0.59 14.70 14.94
C SER A 77 -0.83 15.19 15.23
N GLU A 78 -1.39 16.10 14.43
CA GLU A 78 -2.78 16.56 14.58
C GLU A 78 -3.82 15.52 14.11
N PHE A 79 -3.37 14.46 13.46
CA PHE A 79 -4.21 13.34 13.05
C PHE A 79 -4.11 12.14 14.00
N LEU A 80 -3.40 12.29 15.12
CA LEU A 80 -3.42 11.33 16.22
C LEU A 80 -4.69 11.54 17.05
N ASP A 81 -5.47 10.47 17.25
CA ASP A 81 -6.58 10.50 18.20
C ASP A 81 -6.09 10.33 19.65
N ASP A 82 -7.02 10.43 20.62
CA ASP A 82 -6.70 10.29 22.04
C ASP A 82 -6.11 8.92 22.40
N GLN A 83 -6.30 7.91 21.56
CA GLN A 83 -5.71 6.58 21.74
C GLN A 83 -4.33 6.46 21.07
N GLY A 84 -3.82 7.53 20.46
CA GLY A 84 -2.57 7.53 19.71
C GLY A 84 -2.68 6.84 18.37
N VAL A 85 -3.88 6.65 17.81
CA VAL A 85 -4.05 6.06 16.48
C VAL A 85 -3.94 7.16 15.42
N LEU A 86 -3.04 6.97 14.45
CA LEU A 86 -2.89 7.89 13.32
C LEU A 86 -4.00 7.67 12.29
N ARG A 87 -4.79 8.72 12.04
CA ARG A 87 -5.91 8.76 11.07
C ARG A 87 -5.72 9.90 10.08
N ALA A 88 -4.66 9.84 9.29
CA ALA A 88 -4.35 10.88 8.32
C ALA A 88 -5.01 10.60 6.94
N PRO A 89 -5.19 11.64 6.09
CA PRO A 89 -5.78 11.48 4.76
C PRO A 89 -4.98 10.53 3.86
N ALA A 90 -5.59 10.11 2.75
CA ALA A 90 -4.97 9.27 1.72
C ALA A 90 -4.41 7.92 2.23
N GLY A 91 -4.97 7.39 3.33
CA GLY A 91 -4.52 6.12 3.88
C GLY A 91 -3.13 6.18 4.51
N LEU A 92 -2.80 7.29 5.16
CA LEU A 92 -1.62 7.40 6.02
C LEU A 92 -2.01 7.03 7.47
N GLY A 93 -1.31 6.06 8.08
CA GLY A 93 -1.56 5.58 9.44
C GLY A 93 -2.25 4.21 9.52
N ARG A 94 -2.93 3.93 10.64
CA ARG A 94 -3.38 2.56 11.03
C ARG A 94 -4.44 1.93 10.11
N ILE A 95 -5.30 2.75 9.51
CA ILE A 95 -6.27 2.29 8.49
C ILE A 95 -5.64 2.28 7.08
N GLY A 96 -4.42 2.82 7.00
CA GLY A 96 -3.64 3.01 5.81
C GLY A 96 -2.63 1.89 5.55
N ALA A 97 -1.81 2.08 4.54
CA ALA A 97 -0.81 1.10 4.15
C ALA A 97 0.47 1.15 4.99
N TYR A 98 0.61 2.15 5.86
CA TYR A 98 1.79 2.35 6.72
C TYR A 98 1.35 2.62 8.16
N ALA A 99 1.45 1.59 9.02
CA ALA A 99 0.91 1.64 10.37
C ALA A 99 1.70 2.57 11.31
N ASP A 100 3.03 2.55 11.25
CA ASP A 100 3.88 3.37 12.13
C ASP A 100 4.02 4.81 11.59
N GLY A 101 3.25 5.71 12.19
CA GLY A 101 3.28 7.13 11.90
C GLY A 101 4.58 7.83 12.30
N ARG A 102 5.38 7.26 13.21
CA ARG A 102 6.70 7.80 13.59
C ARG A 102 7.64 7.78 12.40
N VAL A 103 7.62 6.69 11.62
CA VAL A 103 8.45 6.53 10.42
C VAL A 103 8.05 7.56 9.35
N LEU A 104 6.75 7.79 9.16
CA LEU A 104 6.26 8.83 8.24
C LEU A 104 6.69 10.22 8.69
N GLN A 105 6.58 10.53 9.99
CA GLN A 105 7.01 11.81 10.55
C GLN A 105 8.50 12.03 10.33
N ARG A 106 9.36 11.06 10.66
CA ARG A 106 10.81 11.19 10.45
C ARG A 106 11.18 11.32 8.99
N THR A 107 10.49 10.59 8.11
CA THR A 107 10.67 10.74 6.66
C THR A 107 10.36 12.18 6.24
N TRP A 108 9.23 12.74 6.69
CA TRP A 108 8.86 14.12 6.39
C TRP A 108 9.88 15.12 6.94
N ASP A 109 10.34 14.96 8.18
CA ASP A 109 11.37 15.83 8.78
C ASP A 109 12.65 15.85 7.92
N LEU A 110 13.18 14.67 7.59
CA LEU A 110 14.41 14.52 6.81
C LEU A 110 14.30 15.12 5.40
N LEU A 111 13.14 14.99 4.75
CA LEU A 111 12.87 15.59 3.45
C LEU A 111 12.69 17.11 3.53
N THR A 112 12.21 17.64 4.65
CA THR A 112 12.06 19.08 4.85
C THR A 112 13.41 19.75 5.11
N GLU A 113 14.29 19.05 5.84
CA GLU A 113 15.67 19.48 6.10
C GLU A 113 16.55 19.43 4.84
N ARG A 114 16.19 18.61 3.85
CA ARG A 114 16.99 18.36 2.64
C ARG A 114 16.22 18.72 1.37
N GLY A 115 16.64 19.77 0.66
CA GLY A 115 16.08 20.14 -0.64
C GLY A 115 16.52 19.25 -1.81
N GLU A 116 17.62 18.53 -1.66
CA GLU A 116 18.20 17.65 -2.69
C GLU A 116 18.71 16.36 -2.06
N LEU A 117 18.58 15.24 -2.80
CA LEU A 117 19.03 13.92 -2.37
C LEU A 117 20.02 13.37 -3.38
N THR A 118 21.17 12.88 -2.92
CA THR A 118 22.19 12.23 -3.74
C THR A 118 22.10 10.72 -3.56
N LEU A 119 21.42 10.04 -4.48
CA LEU A 119 21.26 8.58 -4.44
C LEU A 119 22.30 7.89 -5.34
N PRO A 120 22.86 6.74 -4.92
CA PRO A 120 22.53 5.96 -3.71
C PRO A 120 23.23 6.39 -2.41
N GLN A 121 24.07 7.43 -2.43
CA GLN A 121 24.96 7.83 -1.33
C GLN A 121 24.20 8.14 -0.03
N ASP A 122 23.11 8.88 -0.12
CA ASP A 122 22.26 9.25 1.02
C ASP A 122 21.33 8.13 1.48
N ALA A 123 21.14 7.07 0.68
CA ALA A 123 20.05 6.11 0.87
C ALA A 123 20.07 5.48 2.26
N ARG A 124 21.23 4.97 2.69
CA ARG A 124 21.39 4.31 4.00
C ARG A 124 21.09 5.27 5.14
N THR A 125 21.71 6.44 5.13
CA THR A 125 21.54 7.46 6.19
C THR A 125 20.10 7.93 6.29
N LEU A 126 19.42 8.13 5.16
CA LEU A 126 18.01 8.51 5.14
C LEU A 126 17.11 7.41 5.71
N ILE A 127 17.32 6.16 5.30
CA ILE A 127 16.53 5.02 5.77
C ILE A 127 16.71 4.84 7.28
N GLU A 128 17.96 4.77 7.75
CA GLU A 128 18.26 4.62 9.18
C GLU A 128 17.72 5.81 9.98
N GLY A 129 17.85 7.05 9.49
CA GLY A 129 17.30 8.23 10.16
C GLY A 129 15.76 8.26 10.23
N ALA A 130 15.08 7.49 9.40
CA ALA A 130 13.62 7.39 9.37
C ALA A 130 13.06 6.19 10.15
N THR A 131 13.86 5.13 10.34
CA THR A 131 13.35 3.86 10.89
C THR A 131 14.07 3.39 12.16
N HIS A 132 15.28 3.88 12.43
CA HIS A 132 16.06 3.40 13.57
C HIS A 132 15.42 3.79 14.91
N PRO A 133 15.34 2.89 15.91
CA PRO A 133 14.67 3.18 17.18
C PRO A 133 15.15 4.45 17.88
N GLU A 134 16.46 4.74 17.82
CA GLU A 134 17.03 5.97 18.39
C GLU A 134 16.51 7.22 17.66
N ALA A 135 16.36 7.16 16.34
CA ALA A 135 15.82 8.27 15.57
C ALA A 135 14.31 8.47 15.84
N LEU A 136 13.56 7.38 16.05
CA LEU A 136 12.16 7.45 16.45
C LEU A 136 11.99 7.99 17.87
N ALA A 137 12.92 7.67 18.79
CA ALA A 137 12.90 8.15 20.17
C ALA A 137 13.15 9.67 20.28
N CYS A 138 13.73 10.30 19.27
CA CYS A 138 13.90 11.75 19.20
C CYS A 138 12.61 12.52 18.83
N LEU A 139 11.53 11.83 18.47
CA LEU A 139 10.26 12.48 18.14
C LEU A 139 9.63 13.14 19.38
N PRO A 140 8.82 14.21 19.19
CA PRO A 140 8.11 14.85 20.29
C PRO A 140 7.20 13.89 21.04
N GLU A 141 6.97 14.18 22.33
CA GLU A 141 6.19 13.38 23.28
C GLU A 141 4.79 12.99 22.79
N VAL A 142 4.18 13.78 21.90
CA VAL A 142 2.89 13.46 21.27
C VAL A 142 2.88 12.08 20.57
N TRP A 143 4.05 11.61 20.11
CA TRP A 143 4.20 10.33 19.43
C TRP A 143 4.39 9.14 20.40
N ARG A 144 4.62 9.38 21.69
CA ARG A 144 4.94 8.30 22.64
C ARG A 144 3.80 7.28 22.76
N ARG A 145 2.56 7.74 22.85
CA ARG A 145 1.38 6.84 22.93
C ARG A 145 1.24 5.99 21.67
N HIS A 146 1.41 6.60 20.50
CA HIS A 146 1.39 5.90 19.22
C HIS A 146 2.49 4.83 19.15
N GLY A 147 3.72 5.21 19.52
CA GLY A 147 4.86 4.29 19.53
C GLY A 147 4.65 3.09 20.45
N ASN A 148 4.16 3.32 21.68
CA ASN A 148 3.84 2.23 22.61
C ASN A 148 2.78 1.28 22.05
N ALA A 149 1.79 1.79 21.30
CA ALA A 149 0.76 0.96 20.68
C ALA A 149 1.35 0.09 19.56
N ILE A 150 2.17 0.66 18.68
CA ILE A 150 2.87 -0.07 17.60
C ILE A 150 3.81 -1.13 18.18
N ASP A 151 4.60 -0.78 19.19
CA ASP A 151 5.54 -1.70 19.81
C ASP A 151 4.80 -2.85 20.52
N GLY A 152 3.66 -2.55 21.15
CA GLY A 152 2.77 -3.56 21.73
C GLY A 152 2.16 -4.52 20.71
N GLU A 153 1.70 -4.01 19.55
CA GLU A 153 1.20 -4.83 18.45
C GLU A 153 2.30 -5.73 17.88
N ASN A 154 3.49 -5.18 17.60
CA ASN A 154 4.65 -5.94 17.14
C ASN A 154 5.05 -7.06 18.11
N LEU A 155 5.05 -6.80 19.42
CA LEU A 155 5.34 -7.80 20.44
C LEU A 155 4.29 -8.93 20.47
N ALA A 156 3.01 -8.58 20.30
CA ALA A 156 1.94 -9.56 20.21
C ALA A 156 2.09 -10.45 18.97
N GLU A 157 2.41 -9.86 17.81
CA GLU A 157 2.68 -10.59 16.57
C GLU A 157 3.89 -11.51 16.69
N ILE A 158 5.01 -11.02 17.24
CA ILE A 158 6.21 -11.84 17.49
C ILE A 158 5.87 -13.04 18.37
N ARG A 159 5.08 -12.83 19.43
CA ARG A 159 4.67 -13.91 20.34
C ARG A 159 3.78 -14.95 19.64
N ALA A 160 2.82 -14.52 18.82
CA ALA A 160 1.97 -15.39 18.03
C ALA A 160 2.78 -16.18 16.98
N ALA A 161 3.72 -15.51 16.32
CA ALA A 161 4.63 -16.12 15.35
C ALA A 161 5.49 -17.20 16.00
N LEU A 162 6.09 -16.92 17.16
CA LEU A 162 6.89 -17.90 17.93
C LEU A 162 6.08 -19.15 18.32
N GLY A 163 4.77 -19.00 18.58
CA GLY A 163 3.87 -20.14 18.81
C GLY A 163 3.56 -20.96 17.56
N SER A 164 3.78 -20.39 16.37
CA SER A 164 3.46 -20.98 15.07
C SER A 164 4.69 -21.51 14.30
N VAL A 165 5.90 -21.35 14.84
CA VAL A 165 7.14 -21.86 14.22
C VAL A 165 7.19 -23.38 14.33
N LEU A 166 7.47 -24.06 13.21
CA LEU A 166 7.80 -25.48 13.24
C LEU A 166 9.11 -25.66 14.01
N ARG A 167 9.06 -26.45 15.09
CA ARG A 167 10.25 -26.81 15.84
C ARG A 167 11.08 -27.79 15.00
N ASP A 168 12.40 -27.70 15.16
CA ASP A 168 13.35 -28.62 14.52
C ASP A 168 13.39 -29.94 15.31
N GLU A 169 12.25 -30.63 15.32
CA GLU A 169 11.99 -31.91 15.99
C GLU A 169 11.61 -32.95 14.94
N ALA A 170 11.92 -34.24 15.18
CA ALA A 170 11.54 -35.30 14.25
C ALA A 170 10.00 -35.36 14.11
N PHE A 171 9.50 -35.73 12.92
CA PHE A 171 8.06 -35.72 12.60
C PHE A 171 7.18 -36.49 13.61
N GLY A 172 7.73 -37.50 14.29
CA GLY A 172 7.04 -38.27 15.33
C GLY A 172 7.04 -37.67 16.74
N GLU A 173 7.79 -36.59 16.97
CA GLU A 173 7.96 -35.91 18.27
C GLU A 173 7.23 -34.55 18.31
N LEU A 174 6.81 -34.04 17.15
CA LEU A 174 6.04 -32.81 17.01
C LEU A 174 4.65 -32.94 17.65
N HIS A 175 4.42 -32.17 18.71
CA HIS A 175 3.11 -32.01 19.33
C HIS A 175 2.49 -30.69 18.88
N TYR A 176 1.44 -30.78 18.05
CA TYR A 176 0.64 -29.63 17.64
C TYR A 176 -0.33 -29.24 18.78
N PRO A 177 -0.43 -27.97 19.18
CA PRO A 177 -1.50 -27.51 20.05
C PRO A 177 -2.88 -27.75 19.39
N GLU A 178 -3.93 -27.86 20.22
CA GLU A 178 -5.27 -28.26 19.78
C GLU A 178 -5.83 -27.42 18.62
N LYS A 179 -6.60 -28.09 17.76
CA LYS A 179 -6.96 -27.79 16.37
C LYS A 179 -7.82 -26.54 16.09
N ASP A 180 -8.01 -25.65 17.06
CA ASP A 180 -8.92 -24.50 16.91
C ASP A 180 -8.23 -23.20 16.50
N GLU A 181 -6.89 -23.14 16.46
CA GLU A 181 -6.17 -21.97 15.97
C GLU A 181 -5.91 -22.05 14.46
N ARG A 182 -6.60 -21.18 13.70
CA ARG A 182 -6.29 -20.93 12.28
C ARG A 182 -4.87 -20.38 12.18
N ILE A 183 -3.94 -21.18 11.68
CA ILE A 183 -2.59 -20.75 11.33
C ILE A 183 -2.69 -19.83 10.11
N VAL A 184 -2.42 -18.54 10.29
CA VAL A 184 -2.44 -17.54 9.22
C VAL A 184 -1.01 -17.12 8.91
N THR A 185 -0.59 -17.25 7.65
CA THR A 185 0.77 -16.89 7.19
C THR A 185 0.88 -15.47 6.64
N ARG A 186 -0.24 -14.73 6.54
CA ARG A 186 -0.30 -13.31 6.17
C ARG A 186 -1.30 -12.54 7.03
N LEU A 187 -0.85 -11.49 7.70
CA LEU A 187 -1.73 -10.55 8.39
C LEU A 187 -2.42 -9.65 7.35
N GLY A 188 -3.73 -9.81 7.19
CA GLY A 188 -4.57 -9.01 6.30
C GLY A 188 -5.99 -9.58 6.21
N ALA A 189 -6.99 -8.74 5.99
CA ALA A 189 -8.37 -9.21 5.76
C ALA A 189 -8.43 -9.99 4.43
N ASP A 190 -9.07 -11.16 4.44
CA ASP A 190 -9.24 -12.00 3.26
C ASP A 190 -9.88 -11.21 2.10
N THR A 191 -9.51 -11.55 0.86
CA THR A 191 -10.25 -11.09 -0.32
C THR A 191 -11.08 -12.26 -0.84
N TYR A 192 -12.39 -12.05 -0.97
CA TYR A 192 -13.28 -13.06 -1.52
C TYR A 192 -13.24 -13.00 -3.04
N GLU A 193 -12.94 -14.13 -3.67
CA GLU A 193 -13.00 -14.31 -5.12
C GLU A 193 -14.34 -14.94 -5.49
N LEU A 194 -15.34 -14.11 -5.77
CA LEU A 194 -16.73 -14.56 -5.97
C LEU A 194 -16.99 -14.79 -7.47
N PRO A 195 -17.51 -15.95 -7.89
CA PRO A 195 -17.82 -16.19 -9.29
C PRO A 195 -19.04 -15.40 -9.74
N LEU A 196 -19.08 -15.04 -11.01
CA LEU A 196 -20.22 -14.41 -11.67
C LEU A 196 -21.19 -15.49 -12.19
N THR A 197 -22.49 -15.23 -12.15
CA THR A 197 -23.52 -16.15 -12.71
C THR A 197 -23.27 -16.45 -14.20
N ALA A 198 -22.66 -15.51 -14.93
CA ALA A 198 -22.18 -15.72 -16.29
C ALA A 198 -20.92 -14.88 -16.55
N PRO A 199 -20.01 -15.30 -17.45
CA PRO A 199 -18.86 -14.50 -17.83
C PRO A 199 -19.27 -13.14 -18.41
N MET A 200 -18.67 -12.06 -17.92
CA MET A 200 -18.99 -10.70 -18.34
C MET A 200 -17.75 -9.97 -18.86
N ARG A 201 -17.96 -8.99 -19.75
CA ARG A 201 -16.87 -8.15 -20.24
C ARG A 201 -16.56 -7.08 -19.20
N SER A 202 -15.31 -7.04 -18.76
CA SER A 202 -14.79 -6.03 -17.82
C SER A 202 -14.70 -4.64 -18.47
N PRO A 203 -14.53 -3.57 -17.69
CA PRO A 203 -14.24 -2.22 -18.17
C PRO A 203 -12.99 -2.13 -19.06
N PHE A 204 -12.10 -3.13 -18.98
CA PHE A 204 -10.88 -3.24 -19.79
C PHE A 204 -11.07 -4.11 -21.04
N GLY A 205 -12.29 -4.56 -21.32
CA GLY A 205 -12.62 -5.36 -22.50
C GLY A 205 -12.25 -6.84 -22.38
N VAL A 206 -11.83 -7.32 -21.21
CA VAL A 206 -11.47 -8.72 -20.95
C VAL A 206 -12.67 -9.46 -20.37
N LEU A 207 -12.91 -10.70 -20.79
CA LEU A 207 -13.94 -11.54 -20.16
C LEU A 207 -13.46 -11.97 -18.77
N ILE A 208 -14.32 -11.77 -17.78
CA ILE A 208 -14.10 -12.19 -16.39
C ILE A 208 -15.25 -13.09 -15.95
N ASP A 209 -14.93 -14.08 -15.13
CA ASP A 209 -15.87 -15.03 -14.54
C ASP A 209 -15.89 -14.95 -12.99
N ARG A 210 -14.99 -14.16 -12.40
CA ARG A 210 -14.87 -13.94 -10.96
C ARG A 210 -14.51 -12.49 -10.65
N ILE A 211 -14.87 -12.05 -9.45
CA ILE A 211 -14.63 -10.69 -8.97
C ILE A 211 -14.06 -10.71 -7.54
N PRO A 212 -12.94 -10.01 -7.29
CA PRO A 212 -12.39 -9.84 -5.96
C PRO A 212 -13.18 -8.80 -5.15
N ILE A 213 -13.59 -9.15 -3.94
CA ILE A 213 -14.21 -8.25 -2.96
C ILE A 213 -13.41 -8.30 -1.65
N PRO A 214 -12.80 -7.18 -1.20
CA PRO A 214 -12.11 -7.16 0.08
C PRO A 214 -13.08 -7.46 1.24
N ALA A 215 -12.74 -8.37 2.15
CA ALA A 215 -13.68 -8.78 3.21
C ALA A 215 -14.11 -7.61 4.11
N HIS A 216 -13.21 -6.65 4.37
CA HIS A 216 -13.52 -5.44 5.13
C HIS A 216 -14.52 -4.49 4.43
N TRP A 217 -14.90 -4.77 3.18
CA TRP A 217 -15.97 -4.07 2.47
C TRP A 217 -17.34 -4.69 2.68
N LEU A 218 -17.43 -5.78 3.43
CA LEU A 218 -18.67 -6.44 3.78
C LEU A 218 -18.89 -6.36 5.29
N PRO A 219 -20.14 -6.22 5.76
CA PRO A 219 -20.48 -6.42 7.17
C PRO A 219 -20.01 -7.79 7.67
N GLU A 220 -19.60 -7.89 8.95
CA GLU A 220 -19.05 -9.13 9.56
C GLU A 220 -19.97 -10.37 9.41
N ARG A 221 -21.28 -10.16 9.24
CA ARG A 221 -22.28 -11.23 9.09
C ARG A 221 -22.88 -11.32 7.69
N THR A 222 -22.14 -10.91 6.67
CA THR A 222 -22.62 -11.00 5.29
C THR A 222 -22.62 -12.44 4.83
N THR A 223 -23.79 -12.98 4.48
CA THR A 223 -23.90 -14.24 3.75
C THR A 223 -23.49 -14.00 2.31
N LEU A 224 -22.40 -14.64 1.88
CA LEU A 224 -21.92 -14.56 0.51
C LEU A 224 -22.74 -15.51 -0.38
N PRO A 225 -23.19 -15.07 -1.56
CA PRO A 225 -23.83 -15.97 -2.51
C PRO A 225 -22.79 -16.87 -3.18
N ASP A 226 -23.23 -18.04 -3.65
CA ASP A 226 -22.38 -18.97 -4.41
C ASP A 226 -21.94 -18.39 -5.77
N ALA A 227 -22.76 -17.51 -6.35
CA ALA A 227 -22.46 -16.74 -7.56
C ALA A 227 -23.11 -15.34 -7.49
N LEU A 228 -22.45 -14.37 -8.10
CA LEU A 228 -22.88 -12.97 -8.16
C LEU A 228 -23.60 -12.67 -9.47
N ASP A 229 -24.80 -12.10 -9.34
CA ASP A 229 -25.43 -11.39 -10.43
C ASP A 229 -24.78 -10.01 -10.58
N ALA A 230 -24.41 -9.68 -11.82
CA ALA A 230 -23.80 -8.42 -12.18
C ALA A 230 -24.56 -7.80 -13.35
N GLU A 231 -24.90 -6.52 -13.22
CA GLU A 231 -25.62 -5.75 -14.21
C GLU A 231 -24.64 -4.90 -15.02
N PRO A 232 -24.67 -4.95 -16.36
CA PRO A 232 -23.84 -4.07 -17.17
C PRO A 232 -24.34 -2.63 -17.07
N VAL A 233 -23.42 -1.70 -16.81
CA VAL A 233 -23.66 -0.26 -16.82
C VAL A 233 -22.78 0.43 -17.86
N SER A 234 -23.02 1.71 -18.14
CA SER A 234 -22.38 2.44 -19.26
C SER A 234 -20.84 2.43 -19.23
N ASP A 235 -20.22 2.25 -18.07
CA ASP A 235 -18.77 2.30 -17.87
C ASP A 235 -18.22 1.05 -17.14
N GLY A 236 -19.00 -0.02 -17.02
CA GLY A 236 -18.57 -1.21 -16.30
C GLY A 236 -19.70 -2.14 -15.85
N LEU A 237 -19.56 -2.68 -14.64
CA LEU A 237 -20.51 -3.61 -14.03
C LEU A 237 -21.00 -3.06 -12.68
N ARG A 238 -22.25 -3.35 -12.33
CA ARG A 238 -22.84 -3.09 -11.02
C ARG A 238 -23.18 -4.41 -10.35
N ILE A 239 -22.88 -4.55 -9.07
CA ILE A 239 -23.00 -5.82 -8.33
C ILE A 239 -23.68 -5.51 -7.00
N LEU A 240 -24.59 -6.38 -6.57
CA LEU A 240 -25.24 -6.28 -5.26
C LEU A 240 -24.86 -7.48 -4.40
N ILE A 241 -24.36 -7.23 -3.19
CA ILE A 241 -24.06 -8.25 -2.19
C ILE A 241 -24.81 -7.91 -0.91
N GLY A 242 -25.88 -8.64 -0.64
CA GLY A 242 -26.80 -8.31 0.46
C GLY A 242 -27.42 -6.92 0.26
N SER A 243 -27.11 -5.99 1.16
CA SER A 243 -27.56 -4.59 1.10
C SER A 243 -26.53 -3.61 0.51
N ARG A 244 -25.36 -4.08 0.09
CA ARG A 244 -24.29 -3.22 -0.45
C ARG A 244 -24.20 -3.32 -1.96
N ALA A 245 -24.20 -2.17 -2.62
CA ALA A 245 -23.96 -2.06 -4.04
C ALA A 245 -22.48 -1.74 -4.30
N PHE A 246 -21.95 -2.31 -5.38
CA PHE A 246 -20.60 -2.09 -5.85
C PHE A 246 -20.62 -1.77 -7.34
N ARG A 247 -19.63 -1.01 -7.79
CA ARG A 247 -19.41 -0.72 -9.20
C ARG A 247 -17.99 -1.10 -9.58
N TYR A 248 -17.85 -1.87 -10.64
CA TYR A 248 -16.56 -2.21 -11.24
C TYR A 248 -16.39 -1.42 -12.53
N THR A 249 -15.58 -0.35 -12.48
CA THR A 249 -15.33 0.56 -13.60
C THR A 249 -13.86 0.53 -14.04
N ARG A 250 -13.48 1.41 -14.97
CA ARG A 250 -12.07 1.64 -15.34
C ARG A 250 -11.19 2.08 -14.16
N PHE A 251 -11.79 2.51 -13.04
CA PHE A 251 -11.09 2.89 -11.81
C PHE A 251 -10.90 1.72 -10.83
N GLY A 252 -11.42 0.54 -11.17
CA GLY A 252 -11.41 -0.63 -10.30
C GLY A 252 -12.76 -0.84 -9.63
N MET A 253 -12.75 -1.58 -8.51
CA MET A 253 -13.94 -1.83 -7.71
C MET A 253 -14.18 -0.67 -6.76
N GLU A 254 -15.43 -0.19 -6.69
CA GLU A 254 -15.86 0.94 -5.89
C GLU A 254 -17.14 0.58 -5.13
N ARG A 255 -17.36 1.16 -3.95
CA ARG A 255 -18.68 1.08 -3.28
C ARG A 255 -19.64 2.03 -3.97
N ASP A 256 -20.80 1.53 -4.35
CA ASP A 256 -21.88 2.29 -4.99
C ASP A 256 -22.93 2.68 -3.94
N ASP A 257 -22.44 3.32 -2.87
CA ASP A 257 -23.26 3.79 -1.75
C ASP A 257 -23.95 5.11 -2.19
N ALA A 258 -25.08 4.99 -2.89
CA ALA A 258 -26.00 6.10 -3.19
C ALA A 258 -26.89 6.45 -1.99
#